data_AF-A0A7J9VU11-F1
#
_entry.id   AF-A0A7J9VU11-F1
#
_cell.length_a   1.000
_cell.length_b   1.000
_cell.length_c   1.000
_cell.angle_alpha   90.00
_cell.angle_beta   90.00
_cell.angle_gamma   90.00
#
_symmetry.space_group_name_H-M   'P 1'
#
loop_
_entity.id
_entity.type
_entity.pdbx_description
1 polymer ?
#
loop_
_entity_poly.entity_id
_entity_poly.type
_entity_poly.pdbx_seq_one_letter_code
_entity_poly.pdbx_strand_id
1 'polypeptide(L)'
;MEFYEVTARSVINRVPGESRVPFRWTINPYRGCGHACVYCMSGDTRILTADGRTKPLTELRIGDRIYGTRREDRYRRYVLTTVWAHWSTIRPAYRVLLEDGTELVAGGDHRFLTDRGWKHVTGSQHGSSRRPHLTDGVKLLGIGQFAAHPAETKDYRIGYLCGMIRGDAHLGAYSYERRGRSNGAIYRFRLALADVEAIERTEAYLATFGVVTDRFGYSPEMPQRRAITAIRTSRRAAFERITELVGWPTAPSADWAKGFLAGVFDAEGSCSRGVWRISNTDPEIIEAIGLALKRFGFRYVVEDPGRRNGIRVIRLLGGLAERLRFFHTVDPAIVRKRAISGTPIKAAAALRVVSVEPTGFDLRLYDITTGTGDFIADGVVSHNCFARKSHTYLDLDAGHDFDSRIIVKVNAPELLRRELARPTWSGEHIAMGTNTDPYQRAEGRYRLMPGIIEE
;
A
#
# COMPACT_ATOMS: atom_id res chain seq x y z
N MET A 1 -25.28 14.20 -19.40
CA MET A 1 -24.71 12.99 -20.02
C MET A 1 -24.78 13.19 -21.52
N GLU A 2 -23.63 13.13 -22.17
CA GLU A 2 -23.40 13.37 -23.60
C GLU A 2 -23.09 12.03 -24.29
N PHE A 3 -23.60 11.86 -25.50
CA PHE A 3 -23.32 10.68 -26.34
C PHE A 3 -22.48 11.12 -27.54
N TYR A 4 -21.35 10.47 -27.74
CA TYR A 4 -20.45 10.71 -28.86
C TYR A 4 -20.58 9.54 -29.83
N GLU A 5 -21.27 9.79 -30.94
CA GLU A 5 -21.48 8.80 -31.98
C GLU A 5 -20.22 8.66 -32.82
N VAL A 6 -19.76 7.41 -33.00
CA VAL A 6 -18.57 7.09 -33.80
C VAL A 6 -18.87 5.96 -34.76
N THR A 7 -18.30 6.08 -35.96
CA THR A 7 -18.23 4.96 -36.90
C THR A 7 -16.97 4.15 -36.59
N ALA A 8 -17.14 3.00 -35.94
CA ALA A 8 -16.03 2.14 -35.57
C ALA A 8 -15.41 1.48 -36.82
N ARG A 9 -14.08 1.28 -36.80
CA ARG A 9 -13.37 0.51 -37.84
C ARG A 9 -13.44 -1.00 -37.60
N SER A 10 -13.53 -1.40 -36.34
CA SER A 10 -13.72 -2.78 -35.90
C SER A 10 -14.56 -2.84 -34.63
N VAL A 11 -15.36 -3.90 -34.48
CA VAL A 11 -16.25 -4.10 -33.32
C VAL A 11 -15.86 -5.34 -32.51
N ILE A 12 -15.35 -6.39 -33.17
CA ILE A 12 -14.78 -7.59 -32.55
C ILE A 12 -13.34 -7.31 -32.12
N ASN A 13 -13.08 -7.30 -30.82
CA ASN A 13 -11.77 -7.04 -30.24
C ASN A 13 -11.18 -8.30 -29.63
N ARG A 14 -9.90 -8.56 -29.88
CA ARG A 14 -9.19 -9.66 -29.24
C ARG A 14 -8.92 -9.31 -27.77
N VAL A 15 -9.27 -10.21 -26.88
CA VAL A 15 -8.91 -10.08 -25.47
C VAL A 15 -7.40 -10.32 -25.32
N PRO A 16 -6.65 -9.49 -24.59
CA PRO A 16 -5.23 -9.72 -24.33
C PRO A 16 -4.98 -11.11 -23.76
N GLY A 17 -3.96 -11.82 -24.24
CA GLY A 17 -3.67 -13.20 -23.85
C GLY A 17 -3.35 -13.39 -22.35
N GLU A 18 -3.04 -12.31 -21.64
CA GLU A 18 -2.83 -12.28 -20.19
C GLU A 18 -4.14 -12.35 -19.39
N SER A 19 -5.29 -12.08 -20.02
CA SER A 19 -6.60 -12.11 -19.39
C SER A 19 -7.07 -13.55 -19.18
N ARG A 20 -7.54 -13.86 -17.96
CA ARG A 20 -8.00 -15.22 -17.58
C ARG A 20 -9.50 -15.44 -17.82
N VAL A 21 -10.11 -14.64 -18.68
CA VAL A 21 -11.52 -14.79 -19.05
C VAL A 21 -11.68 -15.96 -20.05
N PRO A 22 -12.78 -16.72 -20.01
CA PRO A 22 -12.95 -17.94 -20.80
C PRO A 22 -13.23 -17.69 -22.29
N PHE A 23 -13.02 -16.48 -22.78
CA PHE A 23 -13.34 -16.05 -24.14
C PHE A 23 -12.16 -15.27 -24.75
N ARG A 24 -11.98 -15.42 -26.06
CA ARG A 24 -10.86 -14.81 -26.81
C ARG A 24 -11.24 -13.50 -27.48
N TRP A 25 -12.53 -13.30 -27.70
CA TRP A 25 -13.07 -12.16 -28.44
C TRP A 25 -14.14 -11.46 -27.64
N THR A 26 -14.27 -10.16 -27.86
CA THR A 26 -15.30 -9.36 -27.22
C THR A 26 -15.84 -8.25 -28.11
N ILE A 27 -17.11 -7.93 -27.91
CA ILE A 27 -17.77 -6.77 -28.48
C ILE A 27 -18.25 -5.84 -27.38
N ASN A 28 -18.03 -4.54 -27.58
CA ASN A 28 -18.55 -3.47 -26.72
C ASN A 28 -19.08 -2.36 -27.63
N PRO A 29 -20.42 -2.26 -27.82
CA PRO A 29 -21.03 -1.21 -28.66
C PRO A 29 -20.93 0.17 -28.00
N TYR A 30 -20.86 0.19 -26.68
CA TYR A 30 -20.67 1.38 -25.88
C TYR A 30 -19.30 1.39 -25.21
N ARG A 31 -18.76 2.60 -24.99
CA ARG A 31 -17.60 2.82 -24.12
C ARG A 31 -17.94 3.97 -23.17
N GLY A 32 -17.67 3.78 -21.89
CA GLY A 32 -18.18 4.65 -20.83
C GLY A 32 -19.39 4.03 -20.16
N CYS A 33 -19.68 4.43 -18.93
CA CYS A 33 -20.74 3.83 -18.13
C CYS A 33 -21.61 4.91 -17.48
N GLY A 34 -22.84 5.08 -17.99
CA GLY A 34 -23.81 6.00 -17.40
C GLY A 34 -24.40 5.52 -16.07
N HIS A 35 -24.06 4.32 -15.60
CA HIS A 35 -24.52 3.78 -14.31
C HIS A 35 -23.74 4.32 -13.10
N ALA A 36 -22.68 5.12 -13.32
CA ALA A 36 -21.88 5.78 -12.29
C ALA A 36 -21.48 4.85 -11.14
N CYS A 37 -20.30 4.22 -11.25
CA CYS A 37 -19.56 3.51 -10.17
C CYS A 37 -20.31 2.38 -9.46
N VAL A 38 -19.63 1.29 -9.14
CA VAL A 38 -20.22 0.18 -8.35
C VAL A 38 -19.36 -0.23 -7.17
N TYR A 39 -18.05 0.05 -7.20
CA TYR A 39 -17.10 -0.48 -6.22
C TYR A 39 -16.63 0.58 -5.23
N CYS A 40 -17.55 1.29 -4.59
CA CYS A 40 -17.19 2.44 -3.73
C CYS A 40 -17.08 2.06 -2.24
N MET A 41 -16.17 2.72 -1.52
CA MET A 41 -15.92 2.58 -0.09
C MET A 41 -15.98 3.93 0.65
N SER A 42 -16.04 3.90 1.98
CA SER A 42 -15.99 5.13 2.78
C SER A 42 -14.65 5.84 2.62
N GLY A 43 -14.67 7.17 2.81
CA GLY A 43 -13.51 8.01 2.59
C GLY A 43 -12.38 7.83 3.60
N ASP A 44 -12.71 7.38 4.81
CA ASP A 44 -11.79 7.09 5.91
C ASP A 44 -11.11 5.72 5.80
N THR A 45 -11.56 4.87 4.87
CA THR A 45 -10.92 3.58 4.56
C THR A 45 -9.44 3.77 4.27
N ARG A 46 -8.58 3.07 5.01
CA ARG A 46 -7.13 3.24 4.90
C ARG A 46 -6.57 2.39 3.78
N ILE A 47 -5.83 3.00 2.87
CA ILE A 47 -5.21 2.33 1.72
C ILE A 47 -3.71 2.14 1.95
N LEU A 48 -3.20 0.94 1.71
CA LEU A 48 -1.77 0.63 1.88
C LEU A 48 -0.93 1.26 0.77
N THR A 49 -0.10 2.25 1.13
CA THR A 49 0.75 3.00 0.20
C THR A 49 2.07 2.28 -0.06
N ALA A 50 2.75 2.64 -1.17
CA ALA A 50 3.97 1.97 -1.62
C ALA A 50 5.12 1.99 -0.59
N ASP A 51 5.15 3.02 0.26
CA ASP A 51 6.13 3.17 1.34
C ASP A 51 5.83 2.29 2.57
N GLY A 52 4.73 1.53 2.55
CA GLY A 52 4.28 0.70 3.65
C GLY A 52 3.65 1.52 4.78
N ARG A 53 3.17 2.74 4.49
CA ARG A 53 2.21 3.47 5.33
C ARG A 53 0.79 3.20 4.85
N THR A 54 -0.14 3.91 5.47
CA THR A 54 -1.53 3.93 5.06
C THR A 54 -2.01 5.36 4.90
N LYS A 55 -2.94 5.57 3.97
CA LYS A 55 -3.53 6.88 3.68
C LYS A 55 -5.04 6.73 3.52
N PRO A 56 -5.87 7.62 4.09
CA PRO A 56 -7.32 7.59 3.85
C PRO A 56 -7.63 7.66 2.36
N LEU A 57 -8.67 6.95 1.93
CA LEU A 57 -9.10 6.91 0.54
C LEU A 57 -9.36 8.31 -0.01
N THR A 58 -9.95 9.22 0.78
CA THR A 58 -10.16 10.64 0.42
C THR A 58 -8.88 11.43 0.13
N GLU A 59 -7.77 11.04 0.75
CA GLU A 59 -6.51 11.76 0.62
C GLU A 59 -5.68 11.27 -0.57
N LEU A 60 -6.00 10.11 -1.14
CA LEU A 60 -5.31 9.61 -2.33
C LEU A 60 -5.42 10.59 -3.50
N ARG A 61 -4.37 10.62 -4.32
CA ARG A 61 -4.27 11.44 -5.53
C ARG A 61 -3.90 10.57 -6.72
N ILE A 62 -4.28 11.02 -7.91
CA ILE A 62 -3.82 10.42 -9.16
C ILE A 62 -2.29 10.48 -9.19
N GLY A 63 -1.65 9.37 -9.54
CA GLY A 63 -0.19 9.20 -9.50
C GLY A 63 0.34 8.59 -8.19
N ASP A 64 -0.45 8.57 -7.11
CA ASP A 64 -0.04 7.90 -5.86
C ASP A 64 0.26 6.42 -6.15
N ARG A 65 1.37 5.93 -5.59
CA ARG A 65 1.75 4.51 -5.67
C ARG A 65 1.22 3.78 -4.45
N ILE A 66 0.46 2.72 -4.69
CA ILE A 66 -0.16 1.90 -3.65
C ILE A 66 0.07 0.41 -3.89
N TYR A 67 -0.28 -0.42 -2.91
CA TYR A 67 -0.29 -1.86 -3.09
C TYR A 67 -1.61 -2.34 -3.67
N GLY A 68 -1.50 -3.08 -4.76
CA GLY A 68 -2.52 -3.99 -5.25
C GLY A 68 -1.95 -5.40 -5.28
N THR A 69 -2.56 -6.25 -6.10
CA THR A 69 -2.19 -7.66 -6.13
C THR A 69 -2.19 -8.19 -7.55
N ARG A 70 -1.34 -9.20 -7.80
CA ARG A 70 -1.26 -9.89 -9.08
C ARG A 70 -1.27 -11.39 -8.86
N ARG A 71 -1.96 -12.12 -9.71
CA ARG A 71 -1.96 -13.59 -9.69
C ARG A 71 -0.81 -14.11 -10.53
N GLU A 72 0.18 -14.71 -9.88
CA GLU A 72 1.36 -15.35 -10.47
C GLU A 72 1.31 -16.84 -10.12
N ASP A 73 1.19 -17.69 -11.14
CA ASP A 73 1.00 -19.14 -11.00
C ASP A 73 -0.20 -19.50 -10.09
N ARG A 74 0.07 -20.27 -9.03
CA ARG A 74 -0.88 -20.72 -8.00
C ARG A 74 -1.11 -19.69 -6.90
N TYR A 75 -0.34 -18.59 -6.85
CA TYR A 75 -0.40 -17.63 -5.75
C TYR A 75 -0.80 -16.23 -6.22
N ARG A 76 -1.41 -15.47 -5.31
CA ARG A 76 -1.58 -14.03 -5.48
C ARG A 76 -0.50 -13.33 -4.66
N ARG A 77 0.16 -12.32 -5.22
CA ARG A 77 1.26 -11.59 -4.58
C ARG A 77 0.95 -10.10 -4.52
N TYR A 78 1.47 -9.43 -3.51
CA TYR A 78 1.46 -7.97 -3.43
C TYR A 78 2.34 -7.38 -4.52
N VAL A 79 1.84 -6.38 -5.24
CA VAL A 79 2.60 -5.65 -6.25
C VAL A 79 2.28 -4.16 -6.13
N LEU A 80 3.24 -3.32 -6.51
CA LEU A 80 2.99 -1.89 -6.61
C LEU A 80 2.14 -1.58 -7.84
N THR A 81 1.21 -0.66 -7.66
CA THR A 81 0.32 -0.15 -8.69
C THR A 81 0.18 1.37 -8.54
N THR A 82 -0.38 2.03 -9.54
CA THR A 82 -0.57 3.49 -9.55
C THR A 82 -2.06 3.79 -9.54
N VAL A 83 -2.46 4.81 -8.77
CA VAL A 83 -3.81 5.37 -8.81
C VAL A 83 -3.96 6.19 -10.10
N TRP A 84 -4.90 5.81 -10.94
CA TRP A 84 -5.16 6.44 -12.25
C TRP A 84 -6.38 7.36 -12.25
N ALA A 85 -7.32 7.11 -11.36
CA ALA A 85 -8.51 7.94 -11.20
C ALA A 85 -9.00 7.85 -9.76
N HIS A 86 -9.69 8.90 -9.31
CA HIS A 86 -10.26 9.04 -7.98
C HIS A 86 -11.50 9.92 -8.06
N TRP A 87 -12.61 9.48 -7.49
CA TRP A 87 -13.89 10.21 -7.55
C TRP A 87 -14.79 9.82 -6.37
N SER A 88 -15.94 10.49 -6.25
CA SER A 88 -16.94 10.19 -5.22
C SER A 88 -18.36 10.07 -5.78
N THR A 89 -19.22 9.36 -5.04
CA THR A 89 -20.64 9.13 -5.33
C THR A 89 -21.41 9.08 -4.02
N ILE A 90 -22.67 9.49 -4.02
CA ILE A 90 -23.57 9.32 -2.86
C ILE A 90 -24.46 8.11 -3.14
N ARG A 91 -24.58 7.17 -2.19
CA ARG A 91 -25.40 5.95 -2.30
C ARG A 91 -25.60 5.24 -0.95
N PRO A 92 -26.52 4.27 -0.87
CA PRO A 92 -26.63 3.40 0.29
C PRO A 92 -25.32 2.66 0.58
N ALA A 93 -24.94 2.64 1.85
CA ALA A 93 -23.74 1.96 2.32
C ALA A 93 -24.07 0.83 3.29
N TYR A 94 -23.12 -0.08 3.43
CA TYR A 94 -23.19 -1.23 4.31
C TYR A 94 -21.92 -1.30 5.14
N ARG A 95 -22.10 -1.59 6.43
CA ARG A 95 -21.04 -1.91 7.37
C ARG A 95 -20.79 -3.42 7.32
N VAL A 96 -19.55 -3.82 7.11
CA VAL A 96 -19.08 -5.21 7.17
C VAL A 96 -18.12 -5.32 8.34
N LEU A 97 -18.50 -6.10 9.36
CA LEU A 97 -17.66 -6.38 10.52
C LEU A 97 -16.91 -7.70 10.30
N LEU A 98 -15.61 -7.71 10.58
CA LEU A 98 -14.77 -8.91 10.54
C LEU A 98 -14.40 -9.40 11.94
N GLU A 99 -14.05 -10.68 12.07
CA GLU A 99 -13.66 -11.32 13.33
C GLU A 99 -12.48 -10.63 14.06
N ASP A 100 -11.55 -10.01 13.32
CA ASP A 100 -10.42 -9.27 13.90
C ASP A 100 -10.78 -7.85 14.37
N GLY A 101 -12.06 -7.47 14.29
CA GLY A 101 -12.55 -6.14 14.64
C GLY A 101 -12.40 -5.10 13.52
N THR A 102 -11.91 -5.49 12.33
CA THR A 102 -11.91 -4.61 11.16
C THR A 102 -13.33 -4.29 10.75
N GLU A 103 -13.64 -2.99 10.60
CA GLU A 103 -14.90 -2.50 10.06
C GLU A 103 -14.64 -1.95 8.65
N LEU A 104 -15.41 -2.42 7.67
CA LEU A 104 -15.39 -1.92 6.30
C LEU A 104 -16.74 -1.25 6.00
N VAL A 105 -16.71 -0.04 5.45
CA VAL A 105 -17.93 0.64 5.00
C VAL A 105 -17.87 0.79 3.49
N ALA A 106 -18.81 0.16 2.79
CA ALA A 106 -18.80 0.11 1.33
C ALA A 106 -20.21 0.05 0.71
N GLY A 107 -20.31 0.37 -0.57
CA GLY A 107 -21.55 0.22 -1.33
C GLY A 107 -21.91 -1.26 -1.52
N GLY A 108 -23.20 -1.56 -1.69
CA GLY A 108 -23.68 -2.94 -1.82
C GLY A 108 -23.07 -3.72 -3.00
N ASP A 109 -22.68 -3.02 -4.05
CA ASP A 109 -22.03 -3.61 -5.23
C ASP A 109 -20.51 -3.73 -5.09
N HIS A 110 -19.91 -3.21 -4.02
CA HIS A 110 -18.47 -3.32 -3.77
C HIS A 110 -18.06 -4.78 -3.64
N ARG A 111 -16.87 -5.15 -4.15
CA ARG A 111 -16.38 -6.54 -4.09
C ARG A 111 -15.10 -6.66 -3.30
N PHE A 112 -15.09 -7.66 -2.41
CA PHE A 112 -13.88 -8.09 -1.71
C PHE A 112 -13.43 -9.46 -2.20
N LEU A 113 -12.13 -9.68 -2.19
CA LEU A 113 -11.57 -10.98 -2.55
C LEU A 113 -11.68 -11.92 -1.34
N THR A 114 -12.24 -13.10 -1.58
CA THR A 114 -12.39 -14.17 -0.59
C THR A 114 -11.54 -15.37 -0.96
N ASP A 115 -11.42 -16.34 -0.06
CA ASP A 115 -10.83 -17.66 -0.35
C ASP A 115 -11.58 -18.44 -1.44
N ARG A 116 -12.83 -18.04 -1.75
CA ARG A 116 -13.69 -18.60 -2.81
C ARG A 116 -13.90 -17.65 -4.00
N GLY A 117 -13.06 -16.63 -4.15
CA GLY A 117 -13.15 -15.65 -5.24
C GLY A 117 -13.82 -14.34 -4.85
N TRP A 118 -14.14 -13.50 -5.83
CA TRP A 118 -14.73 -12.18 -5.59
C TRP A 118 -16.18 -12.28 -5.17
N LYS A 119 -16.56 -11.54 -4.12
CA LYS A 119 -17.93 -11.49 -3.62
C LYS A 119 -18.37 -10.05 -3.40
N HIS A 120 -19.61 -9.74 -3.79
CA HIS A 120 -20.23 -8.42 -3.54
C HIS A 120 -20.57 -8.26 -2.06
N VAL A 121 -20.67 -7.03 -1.56
CA VAL A 121 -21.13 -6.79 -0.19
C VAL A 121 -22.55 -7.30 -0.02
N THR A 122 -23.46 -7.02 -0.96
CA THR A 122 -24.84 -7.52 -0.94
C THR A 122 -25.22 -8.30 -2.20
N GLY A 123 -26.18 -9.19 -2.03
CA GLY A 123 -26.64 -10.11 -3.07
C GLY A 123 -27.87 -9.67 -3.85
N SER A 124 -28.26 -8.38 -3.79
CA SER A 124 -29.53 -7.69 -4.20
C SER A 124 -30.50 -8.32 -5.23
N GLN A 125 -30.10 -9.33 -6.01
CA GLN A 125 -30.93 -10.16 -6.88
C GLN A 125 -31.51 -11.39 -6.13
N HIS A 126 -32.70 -11.84 -6.53
CA HIS A 126 -33.40 -12.99 -5.91
C HIS A 126 -33.33 -14.25 -6.78
N GLY A 127 -33.54 -15.43 -6.18
CA GLY A 127 -33.60 -16.72 -6.89
C GLY A 127 -32.29 -17.14 -7.56
N SER A 128 -32.37 -17.80 -8.72
CA SER A 128 -31.21 -18.26 -9.51
C SER A 128 -30.33 -17.12 -10.04
N SER A 129 -30.81 -15.88 -10.01
CA SER A 129 -30.08 -14.69 -10.41
C SER A 129 -29.27 -14.07 -9.27
N ARG A 130 -29.29 -14.65 -8.05
CA ARG A 130 -28.58 -14.10 -6.89
C ARG A 130 -27.07 -14.18 -7.09
N ARG A 131 -26.43 -13.02 -7.29
CA ARG A 131 -24.98 -12.91 -7.44
C ARG A 131 -24.21 -13.39 -6.18
N PRO A 132 -22.96 -13.86 -6.32
CA PRO A 132 -22.10 -14.15 -5.19
C PRO A 132 -21.88 -12.92 -4.31
N HIS A 133 -22.18 -13.05 -3.03
CA HIS A 133 -22.10 -11.96 -2.04
C HIS A 133 -21.62 -12.46 -0.68
N LEU A 134 -21.21 -11.51 0.17
CA LEU A 134 -20.76 -11.77 1.53
C LEU A 134 -21.91 -12.35 2.35
N THR A 135 -21.57 -13.38 3.11
CA THR A 135 -22.43 -14.03 4.09
C THR A 135 -21.56 -14.30 5.33
N ASP A 136 -22.20 -14.54 6.46
CA ASP A 136 -21.51 -14.93 7.70
C ASP A 136 -20.50 -16.08 7.45
N GLY A 137 -19.35 -15.99 8.10
CA GLY A 137 -18.26 -16.97 8.06
C GLY A 137 -17.37 -16.94 6.80
N VAL A 138 -17.74 -16.18 5.77
CA VAL A 138 -16.93 -16.02 4.54
C VAL A 138 -15.60 -15.35 4.88
N LYS A 139 -14.49 -15.95 4.46
CA LYS A 139 -13.15 -15.45 4.76
C LYS A 139 -12.63 -14.52 3.67
N LEU A 140 -12.38 -13.26 4.02
CA LEU A 140 -11.69 -12.31 3.15
C LEU A 140 -10.19 -12.61 3.08
N LEU A 141 -9.57 -12.24 1.96
CA LEU A 141 -8.12 -12.31 1.79
C LEU A 141 -7.49 -10.96 2.11
N GLY A 142 -6.41 -11.01 2.90
CA GLY A 142 -5.76 -9.83 3.39
C GLY A 142 -4.74 -10.12 4.48
N ILE A 143 -4.28 -9.04 5.10
CA ILE A 143 -3.37 -9.00 6.24
C ILE A 143 -4.10 -8.67 7.55
N GLY A 144 -5.32 -8.13 7.45
CA GLY A 144 -6.12 -7.68 8.59
C GLY A 144 -5.77 -6.29 9.09
N GLN A 145 -6.33 -5.93 10.24
CA GLN A 145 -6.36 -4.57 10.74
C GLN A 145 -5.00 -3.85 10.72
N PHE A 146 -5.00 -2.60 10.25
CA PHE A 146 -3.83 -1.73 10.33
C PHE A 146 -3.67 -1.11 11.71
N ALA A 147 -2.47 -1.23 12.29
CA ALA A 147 -2.11 -0.48 13.50
C ALA A 147 -2.07 1.03 13.23
N ALA A 148 -2.28 1.81 14.29
CA ALA A 148 -2.15 3.26 14.24
C ALA A 148 -0.68 3.68 14.10
N HIS A 149 -0.45 4.75 13.35
CA HIS A 149 0.87 5.37 13.22
C HIS A 149 1.27 6.12 14.50
N PRO A 150 2.56 6.20 14.84
CA PRO A 150 3.03 7.00 15.96
C PRO A 150 2.75 8.48 15.71
N ALA A 151 2.43 9.21 16.78
CA ALA A 151 2.55 10.66 16.75
C ALA A 151 4.05 11.03 16.83
N GLU A 152 4.49 12.02 16.05
CA GLU A 152 5.86 12.53 16.11
C GLU A 152 6.07 13.47 17.30
N THR A 153 5.79 12.99 18.51
CA THR A 153 5.98 13.73 19.75
C THR A 153 7.46 13.97 20.02
N LYS A 154 7.75 14.90 20.95
CA LYS A 154 9.12 15.16 21.42
C LYS A 154 9.81 13.85 21.85
N ASP A 155 9.10 13.03 22.61
CA ASP A 155 9.60 11.75 23.12
C ASP A 155 9.90 10.76 21.99
N TYR A 156 9.03 10.66 20.98
CA TYR A 156 9.29 9.84 19.80
C TYR A 156 10.58 10.26 19.09
N ARG A 157 10.79 11.57 18.89
CA ARG A 157 12.00 12.09 18.23
C ARG A 157 13.26 11.77 19.04
N ILE A 158 13.20 11.93 20.37
CA ILE A 158 14.31 11.59 21.26
C ILE A 158 14.60 10.08 21.21
N GLY A 159 13.56 9.25 21.26
CA GLY A 159 13.68 7.80 21.11
C GLY A 159 14.35 7.42 19.79
N TYR A 160 13.89 7.99 18.68
CA TYR A 160 14.48 7.75 17.36
C TYR A 160 15.95 8.12 17.31
N LEU A 161 16.32 9.30 17.81
CA LEU A 161 17.73 9.72 17.90
C LEU A 161 18.54 8.75 18.76
N CYS A 162 18.01 8.32 19.90
CA CYS A 162 18.68 7.37 20.78
C CYS A 162 18.96 6.03 20.08
N GLY A 163 17.95 5.43 19.44
CA GLY A 163 18.12 4.17 18.71
C GLY A 163 19.06 4.27 17.51
N MET A 164 18.93 5.35 16.73
CA MET A 164 19.76 5.58 15.53
C MET A 164 21.24 5.81 15.90
N ILE A 165 21.48 6.73 16.84
CA ILE A 165 22.84 7.16 17.18
C ILE A 165 23.60 6.05 17.91
N ARG A 166 22.93 5.28 18.77
CA ARG A 166 23.56 4.14 19.46
C ARG A 166 23.83 2.94 18.54
N GLY A 167 23.05 2.77 17.48
CA GLY A 167 23.29 1.71 16.49
C GLY A 167 24.46 2.03 15.57
N ASP A 168 24.41 3.18 14.87
CA ASP A 168 25.29 3.41 13.71
C ASP A 168 26.13 4.69 13.77
N ALA A 169 25.93 5.58 14.76
CA ALA A 169 26.69 6.82 14.84
C ALA A 169 27.96 6.69 15.67
N HIS A 170 28.96 7.49 15.29
CA HIS A 170 30.15 7.71 16.08
C HIS A 170 29.99 8.97 16.92
N LEU A 171 29.98 8.82 18.25
CA LEU A 171 29.95 9.91 19.23
C LEU A 171 31.13 9.75 20.20
N GLY A 172 32.14 10.60 20.10
CA GLY A 172 33.35 10.49 20.92
C GLY A 172 34.00 11.82 21.27
N ALA A 173 34.69 11.84 22.42
CA ALA A 173 35.55 12.94 22.87
C ALA A 173 37.00 12.43 23.01
N TYR A 174 37.95 13.18 22.48
CA TYR A 174 39.37 12.81 22.45
C TYR A 174 40.22 13.92 23.06
N SER A 175 41.00 13.60 24.08
CA SER A 175 42.05 14.49 24.56
C SER A 175 43.29 14.37 23.67
N TYR A 176 43.97 15.48 23.42
CA TYR A 176 45.30 15.46 22.84
C TYR A 176 46.20 16.46 23.55
N GLU A 177 47.43 16.03 23.83
CA GLU A 177 48.46 16.90 24.39
C GLU A 177 49.14 17.67 23.26
N ARG A 178 49.14 19.00 23.34
CA ARG A 178 49.94 19.87 22.47
C ARG A 178 51.09 20.45 23.30
N ARG A 179 52.33 20.15 22.92
CA ARG A 179 53.52 20.77 23.52
C ARG A 179 53.39 22.31 23.47
N GLY A 180 53.36 22.94 24.65
CA GLY A 180 53.39 24.40 24.82
C GLY A 180 52.04 25.13 24.82
N ARG A 181 50.89 24.45 24.84
CA ARG A 181 49.55 25.07 25.05
C ARG A 181 48.69 24.24 25.99
N SER A 182 47.61 24.81 26.52
CA SER A 182 46.62 24.10 27.32
C SER A 182 46.03 22.89 26.57
N ASN A 183 45.84 21.78 27.28
CA ASN A 183 45.26 20.53 26.75
C ASN A 183 43.87 20.79 26.14
N GLY A 184 43.64 20.32 24.92
CA GLY A 184 42.39 20.48 24.20
C GLY A 184 41.62 19.17 24.05
N ALA A 185 40.28 19.22 24.17
CA ALA A 185 39.40 18.11 23.83
C ALA A 185 38.80 18.31 22.43
N ILE A 186 38.81 17.27 21.60
CA ILE A 186 38.11 17.21 20.31
C ILE A 186 36.82 16.43 20.52
N TYR A 187 35.70 17.05 20.20
CA TYR A 187 34.39 16.40 20.20
C TYR A 187 34.01 16.03 18.76
N ARG A 188 33.45 14.84 18.58
CA ARG A 188 33.04 14.37 17.26
C ARG A 188 31.72 13.61 17.34
N PHE A 189 30.76 14.09 16.58
CA PHE A 189 29.59 13.32 16.16
C PHE A 189 29.67 13.09 14.65
N ARG A 190 29.41 11.86 14.20
CA ARG A 190 29.24 11.51 12.79
C ARG A 190 28.27 10.35 12.63
N LEU A 191 27.26 10.52 11.80
CA LEU A 191 26.41 9.43 11.31
C LEU A 191 26.61 9.31 9.80
N ALA A 192 26.81 8.09 9.28
CA ALA A 192 27.02 7.83 7.86
C ALA A 192 26.20 6.62 7.42
N LEU A 193 25.24 6.81 6.51
CA LEU A 193 24.31 5.78 6.08
C LEU A 193 24.17 5.79 4.55
N ALA A 194 23.80 4.63 4.00
CA ALA A 194 23.46 4.48 2.59
C ALA A 194 22.04 4.97 2.25
N ASP A 195 21.15 5.03 3.24
CA ASP A 195 19.76 5.44 3.07
C ASP A 195 19.61 6.90 3.53
N VAL A 196 19.34 7.79 2.58
CA VAL A 196 19.30 9.25 2.79
C VAL A 196 18.12 9.64 3.67
N GLU A 197 17.01 8.90 3.61
CA GLU A 197 15.81 9.15 4.40
C GLU A 197 16.09 9.14 5.91
N ALA A 198 16.95 8.21 6.36
CA ALA A 198 17.36 8.11 7.75
C ALA A 198 18.29 9.26 8.17
N ILE A 199 19.16 9.73 7.26
CA ILE A 199 20.02 10.90 7.49
C ILE A 199 19.17 12.16 7.61
N GLU A 200 18.25 12.37 6.68
CA GLU A 200 17.33 13.51 6.65
C GLU A 200 16.48 13.58 7.91
N ARG A 201 15.89 12.46 8.33
CA ARG A 201 15.11 12.40 9.55
C ARG A 201 15.96 12.69 10.79
N THR A 202 17.16 12.11 10.87
CA THR A 202 18.08 12.35 12.00
C THR A 202 18.47 13.81 12.08
N GLU A 203 18.87 14.42 10.98
CA GLU A 203 19.24 15.84 10.90
C GLU A 203 18.07 16.74 11.28
N ALA A 204 16.87 16.48 10.75
CA ALA A 204 15.68 17.23 11.09
C ALA A 204 15.35 17.15 12.58
N TYR A 205 15.40 15.95 13.19
CA TYR A 205 15.14 15.79 14.62
C TYR A 205 16.21 16.47 15.47
N LEU A 206 17.50 16.34 15.14
CA LEU A 206 18.59 17.06 15.82
C LEU A 206 18.39 18.58 15.77
N ALA A 207 17.97 19.12 14.63
CA ALA A 207 17.71 20.54 14.47
C ALA A 207 16.58 21.03 15.40
N THR A 208 15.54 20.22 15.65
CA THR A 208 14.48 20.57 16.63
C THR A 208 14.98 20.70 18.06
N PHE A 209 16.17 20.16 18.37
CA PHE A 209 16.82 20.26 19.67
C PHE A 209 18.03 21.21 19.68
N GLY A 210 18.16 22.07 18.65
CA GLY A 210 19.21 23.07 18.55
C GLY A 210 20.58 22.52 18.11
N VAL A 211 20.62 21.29 17.59
CA VAL A 211 21.85 20.66 17.12
C VAL A 211 21.96 20.82 15.60
N VAL A 212 22.89 21.66 15.16
CA VAL A 212 23.20 21.88 13.74
C VAL A 212 24.32 20.95 13.29
N THR A 213 24.09 20.26 12.17
CA THR A 213 25.04 19.36 11.50
C THR A 213 25.39 19.83 10.10
N ASP A 214 26.57 19.42 9.62
CA ASP A 214 26.98 19.60 8.23
C ASP A 214 26.79 18.28 7.45
N ARG A 215 26.06 18.31 6.34
CA ARG A 215 25.83 17.16 5.44
C ARG A 215 26.89 17.10 4.32
N PHE A 216 27.41 15.91 4.04
CA PHE A 216 28.41 15.70 2.98
C PHE A 216 28.38 14.26 2.43
N GLY A 217 28.91 14.07 1.22
CA GLY A 217 29.13 12.74 0.64
C GLY A 217 30.31 12.05 1.31
N TYR A 218 30.08 10.85 1.86
CA TYR A 218 31.10 10.07 2.57
C TYR A 218 31.83 9.10 1.64
N SER A 219 31.09 8.44 0.75
CA SER A 219 31.66 7.54 -0.26
C SER A 219 30.76 7.52 -1.49
N PRO A 220 31.34 7.52 -2.71
CA PRO A 220 30.58 7.52 -3.95
C PRO A 220 29.89 6.17 -4.19
N GLU A 221 28.92 6.17 -5.11
CA GLU A 221 28.29 4.93 -5.57
C GLU A 221 29.29 4.06 -6.33
N MET A 222 29.28 2.76 -6.03
CA MET A 222 30.07 1.72 -6.69
C MET A 222 29.14 0.57 -7.12
N PRO A 223 29.53 -0.28 -8.09
CA PRO A 223 28.65 -1.31 -8.65
C PRO A 223 27.98 -2.26 -7.63
N GLN A 224 28.57 -2.39 -6.43
CA GLN A 224 28.07 -3.25 -5.35
C GLN A 224 27.77 -2.48 -4.05
N ARG A 225 27.94 -1.16 -4.02
CA ARG A 225 27.76 -0.32 -2.82
C ARG A 225 27.10 1.01 -3.17
N ARG A 226 26.01 1.32 -2.50
CA ARG A 226 25.32 2.62 -2.64
C ARG A 226 26.20 3.76 -2.14
N ALA A 227 25.99 4.95 -2.68
CA ALA A 227 26.58 6.16 -2.13
C ALA A 227 26.22 6.29 -0.65
N ILE A 228 27.19 6.73 0.15
CA ILE A 228 27.02 6.96 1.59
C ILE A 228 26.95 8.46 1.82
N THR A 229 25.88 8.91 2.48
CA THR A 229 25.74 10.29 2.95
C THR A 229 26.03 10.34 4.43
N ALA A 230 26.71 11.40 4.88
CA ALA A 230 27.02 11.59 6.27
C ALA A 230 26.63 12.97 6.77
N ILE A 231 26.28 13.04 8.06
CA ILE A 231 26.14 14.28 8.83
C ILE A 231 27.17 14.29 9.96
N ARG A 232 27.72 15.46 10.28
CA ARG A 232 28.70 15.61 11.36
C ARG A 232 28.55 16.92 12.13
N THR A 233 29.08 16.93 13.34
CA THR A 233 29.39 18.16 14.07
C THR A 233 30.58 17.93 15.01
N SER A 234 31.35 18.98 15.26
CA SER A 234 32.48 18.97 16.21
C SER A 234 32.36 20.05 17.27
N ARG A 235 31.21 20.73 17.36
CA ARG A 235 30.96 21.74 18.38
C ARG A 235 30.71 21.04 19.73
N ARG A 236 31.41 21.48 20.78
CA ARG A 236 31.26 20.94 22.14
C ARG A 236 29.80 20.95 22.62
N ALA A 237 29.13 22.09 22.51
CA ALA A 237 27.72 22.24 22.92
C ALA A 237 26.79 21.26 22.19
N ALA A 238 27.04 21.02 20.89
CA ALA A 238 26.27 20.05 20.12
C ALA A 238 26.53 18.61 20.57
N PHE A 239 27.80 18.26 20.87
CA PHE A 239 28.16 16.95 21.41
C PHE A 239 27.51 16.69 22.77
N GLU A 240 27.59 17.66 23.69
CA GLU A 240 26.99 17.57 25.03
C GLU A 240 25.46 17.40 24.91
N ARG A 241 24.83 18.17 24.02
CA ARG A 241 23.40 18.06 23.75
C ARG A 241 23.01 16.72 23.15
N ILE A 242 23.76 16.19 22.18
CA ILE A 242 23.50 14.85 21.62
C ILE A 242 23.64 13.80 22.72
N THR A 243 24.67 13.89 23.55
CA THR A 243 24.92 12.96 24.66
C THR A 243 23.76 12.94 25.65
N GLU A 244 23.22 14.12 25.99
CA GLU A 244 22.02 14.26 26.82
C GLU A 244 20.79 13.59 26.19
N LEU A 245 20.53 13.85 24.90
CA LEU A 245 19.37 13.32 24.19
C LEU A 245 19.37 11.79 24.07
N VAL A 246 20.54 11.17 23.94
CA VAL A 246 20.68 9.71 23.76
C VAL A 246 20.94 8.96 25.06
N GLY A 247 20.82 9.66 26.20
CA GLY A 247 20.82 9.03 27.53
C GLY A 247 19.66 8.04 27.68
N TRP A 248 19.89 6.94 28.41
CA TRP A 248 18.82 6.01 28.73
C TRP A 248 17.85 6.67 29.73
N PRO A 249 16.56 6.79 29.40
CA PRO A 249 15.59 7.32 30.35
C PRO A 249 15.31 6.29 31.45
N THR A 250 15.17 6.75 32.70
CA THR A 250 14.78 5.88 33.82
C THR A 250 13.41 5.23 33.62
N ALA A 251 12.48 5.95 32.98
CA ALA A 251 11.14 5.48 32.69
C ALA A 251 10.73 5.89 31.25
N PRO A 252 11.02 5.06 30.23
CA PRO A 252 10.68 5.38 28.85
C PRO A 252 9.16 5.46 28.63
N SER A 253 8.70 6.53 27.99
CA SER A 253 7.31 6.65 27.54
C SER A 253 7.03 5.70 26.37
N ALA A 254 5.75 5.48 26.06
CA ALA A 254 5.37 4.66 24.91
C ALA A 254 5.88 5.26 23.59
N ASP A 255 5.79 6.58 23.43
CA ASP A 255 6.26 7.24 22.21
C ASP A 255 7.77 7.20 22.08
N TRP A 256 8.51 7.36 23.18
CA TRP A 256 9.95 7.14 23.18
C TRP A 256 10.30 5.71 22.74
N ALA A 257 9.60 4.70 23.25
CA ALA A 257 9.85 3.31 22.88
C ALA A 257 9.57 3.03 21.39
N LYS A 258 8.52 3.63 20.81
CA LYS A 258 8.25 3.56 19.35
C LYS A 258 9.38 4.20 18.56
N GLY A 259 9.80 5.40 18.97
CA GLY A 259 10.92 6.12 18.36
C GLY A 259 12.20 5.30 18.41
N PHE A 260 12.54 4.77 19.59
CA PHE A 260 13.72 3.93 19.80
C PHE A 260 13.75 2.73 18.86
N LEU A 261 12.64 1.99 18.77
CA LEU A 261 12.52 0.86 17.84
C LEU A 261 12.67 1.27 16.37
N ALA A 262 12.15 2.43 15.98
CA ALA A 262 12.32 2.95 14.63
C ALA A 262 13.78 3.31 14.31
N GLY A 263 14.43 4.06 15.21
CA GLY A 263 15.82 4.49 15.04
C GLY A 263 16.80 3.32 14.97
N VAL A 264 16.67 2.36 15.90
CA VAL A 264 17.56 1.19 15.92
C VAL A 264 17.29 0.24 14.74
N PHE A 265 16.04 0.15 14.27
CA PHE A 265 15.74 -0.60 13.06
C PHE A 265 16.29 0.08 11.79
N ASP A 266 16.31 1.41 11.75
CA ASP A 266 16.92 2.11 10.62
C ASP A 266 18.44 2.00 10.62
N ALA A 267 19.10 2.03 11.79
CA ALA A 267 20.53 1.75 11.94
C ALA A 267 20.86 0.29 11.57
N GLU A 268 20.44 -0.67 12.38
CA GLU A 268 20.95 -2.05 12.31
C GLU A 268 19.90 -3.07 11.83
N GLY A 269 18.67 -2.61 11.63
CA GLY A 269 17.57 -3.48 11.21
C GLY A 269 17.67 -3.91 9.76
N SER A 270 17.12 -5.09 9.48
CA SER A 270 16.95 -5.61 8.12
C SER A 270 15.60 -6.29 7.97
N CYS A 271 15.01 -6.14 6.79
CA CYS A 271 13.84 -6.92 6.38
C CYS A 271 14.09 -7.43 4.97
N SER A 272 14.43 -8.72 4.85
CA SER A 272 14.73 -9.34 3.56
C SER A 272 14.12 -10.72 3.48
N ARG A 273 13.62 -11.10 2.29
CA ARG A 273 13.01 -12.41 2.03
C ARG A 273 11.94 -12.83 3.06
N GLY A 274 11.15 -11.87 3.55
CA GLY A 274 10.10 -12.17 4.53
C GLY A 274 10.53 -12.10 5.99
N VAL A 275 11.83 -11.90 6.29
CA VAL A 275 12.35 -11.97 7.66
C VAL A 275 12.83 -10.60 8.14
N TRP A 276 12.23 -10.14 9.24
CA TRP A 276 12.61 -8.95 9.97
C TRP A 276 13.62 -9.32 11.07
N ARG A 277 14.73 -8.59 11.18
CA ARG A 277 15.77 -8.79 12.19
C ARG A 277 16.42 -7.47 12.60
N ILE A 278 16.93 -7.42 13.83
CA ILE A 278 17.91 -6.42 14.30
C ILE A 278 19.10 -7.20 14.86
N SER A 279 20.32 -6.72 14.63
CA SER A 279 21.54 -7.40 15.10
C SER A 279 22.46 -6.41 15.77
N ASN A 280 22.82 -6.67 17.03
CA ASN A 280 23.68 -5.79 17.82
C ASN A 280 24.62 -6.65 18.69
N THR A 281 25.73 -6.09 19.13
CA THR A 281 26.70 -6.71 20.06
C THR A 281 26.54 -6.21 21.50
N ASP A 282 25.88 -5.07 21.69
CA ASP A 282 25.64 -4.44 22.99
C ASP A 282 24.43 -5.09 23.70
N PRO A 283 24.65 -5.75 24.87
CA PRO A 283 23.57 -6.37 25.62
C PRO A 283 22.52 -5.39 26.11
N GLU A 284 22.88 -4.14 26.44
CA GLU A 284 21.91 -3.13 26.90
C GLU A 284 20.94 -2.76 25.78
N ILE A 285 21.45 -2.59 24.55
CA ILE A 285 20.60 -2.28 23.38
C ILE A 285 19.68 -3.48 23.08
N ILE A 286 20.18 -4.71 23.15
CA ILE A 286 19.38 -5.93 22.93
C ILE A 286 18.24 -6.02 23.94
N GLU A 287 18.52 -5.77 25.22
CA GLU A 287 17.52 -5.76 26.28
C GLU A 287 16.49 -4.64 26.08
N ALA A 288 16.94 -3.42 25.77
CA ALA A 288 16.07 -2.28 25.50
C ALA A 288 15.11 -2.55 24.32
N ILE A 289 15.62 -3.14 23.22
CA ILE A 289 14.78 -3.56 22.08
C ILE A 289 13.76 -4.60 22.55
N GLY A 290 14.19 -5.60 23.32
CA GLY A 290 13.33 -6.66 23.82
C GLY A 290 12.20 -6.15 24.71
N LEU A 291 12.49 -5.21 25.61
CA LEU A 291 11.51 -4.54 26.47
C LEU A 291 10.53 -3.70 25.66
N ALA A 292 11.03 -2.92 24.69
CA ALA A 292 10.20 -2.10 23.81
C ALA A 292 9.27 -2.96 22.93
N LEU A 293 9.77 -4.05 22.35
CA LEU A 293 8.95 -5.00 21.57
C LEU A 293 7.86 -5.64 22.44
N LYS A 294 8.21 -6.09 23.65
CA LYS A 294 7.27 -6.69 24.61
C LYS A 294 6.16 -5.70 24.99
N ARG A 295 6.49 -4.42 25.18
CA ARG A 295 5.52 -3.35 25.51
C ARG A 295 4.41 -3.21 24.48
N PHE A 296 4.69 -3.44 23.20
CA PHE A 296 3.72 -3.39 22.11
C PHE A 296 3.21 -4.79 21.69
N GLY A 297 3.42 -5.81 22.52
CA GLY A 297 2.91 -7.16 22.29
C GLY A 297 3.55 -7.90 21.12
N PHE A 298 4.71 -7.45 20.62
CA PHE A 298 5.43 -8.17 19.56
C PHE A 298 6.06 -9.44 20.11
N ARG A 299 5.81 -10.57 19.44
CA ARG A 299 6.51 -11.83 19.73
C ARG A 299 7.84 -11.85 18.98
N TYR A 300 8.92 -12.09 19.70
CA TYR A 300 10.27 -12.14 19.13
C TYR A 300 11.09 -13.26 19.77
N VAL A 301 12.21 -13.59 19.13
CA VAL A 301 13.26 -14.44 19.70
C VAL A 301 14.60 -13.72 19.62
N VAL A 302 15.48 -14.01 20.57
CA VAL A 302 16.89 -13.58 20.54
C VAL A 302 17.74 -14.80 20.22
N GLU A 303 18.35 -14.80 19.05
CA GLU A 303 19.20 -15.87 18.55
C GLU A 303 20.67 -15.53 18.84
N ASP A 304 21.44 -16.53 19.29
CA ASP A 304 22.89 -16.46 19.39
C ASP A 304 23.50 -17.30 18.25
N PRO A 305 24.08 -16.67 17.22
CA PRO A 305 24.71 -17.39 16.12
C PRO A 305 26.07 -18.00 16.50
N GLY A 306 26.54 -17.86 17.75
CA GLY A 306 27.80 -18.44 18.23
C GLY A 306 29.05 -17.82 17.59
N ARG A 307 28.94 -16.60 17.08
CA ARG A 307 30.06 -15.90 16.43
C ARG A 307 31.00 -15.31 17.48
N ARG A 308 32.30 -15.35 17.19
CA ARG A 308 33.36 -14.82 18.08
C ARG A 308 33.22 -13.32 18.41
N ASN A 309 32.45 -12.58 17.61
CA ASN A 309 32.21 -11.15 17.82
C ASN A 309 31.05 -10.84 18.79
N GLY A 310 30.40 -11.86 19.38
CA GLY A 310 29.34 -11.66 20.38
C GLY A 310 28.02 -11.12 19.82
N ILE A 311 27.83 -11.12 18.49
CA ILE A 311 26.62 -10.58 17.88
C ILE A 311 25.39 -11.41 18.26
N ARG A 312 24.29 -10.75 18.62
CA ARG A 312 22.99 -11.38 18.86
C ARG A 312 21.98 -10.85 17.86
N VAL A 313 21.01 -11.69 17.52
CA VAL A 313 20.04 -11.38 16.48
C VAL A 313 18.64 -11.46 17.05
N ILE A 314 17.93 -10.33 17.08
CA ILE A 314 16.53 -10.27 17.45
C ILE A 314 15.71 -10.51 16.18
N ARG A 315 14.82 -11.50 16.20
CA ARG A 315 13.93 -11.83 15.06
C ARG A 315 12.47 -11.76 15.47
N LEU A 316 11.68 -11.03 14.68
CA LEU A 316 10.24 -10.90 14.87
C LEU A 316 9.51 -12.14 14.35
N LEU A 317 8.54 -12.64 15.13
CA LEU A 317 7.68 -13.76 14.77
C LEU A 317 6.35 -13.25 14.17
N GLY A 318 5.59 -14.13 13.50
CA GLY A 318 4.23 -13.81 13.02
C GLY A 318 4.10 -13.34 11.56
N GLY A 319 5.19 -13.33 10.80
CA GLY A 319 5.15 -13.17 9.34
C GLY A 319 4.75 -11.77 8.86
N LEU A 320 4.04 -11.68 7.73
CA LEU A 320 3.73 -10.39 7.08
C LEU A 320 2.86 -9.47 7.96
N ALA A 321 1.85 -10.01 8.64
CA ALA A 321 0.94 -9.23 9.47
C ALA A 321 1.70 -8.51 10.60
N GLU A 322 2.50 -9.25 11.37
CA GLU A 322 3.30 -8.66 12.46
C GLU A 322 4.37 -7.68 11.97
N ARG A 323 4.96 -7.91 10.78
CA ARG A 323 5.91 -6.96 10.19
C ARG A 323 5.24 -5.64 9.81
N LEU A 324 4.07 -5.68 9.18
CA LEU A 324 3.33 -4.46 8.86
C LEU A 324 2.81 -3.77 10.13
N ARG A 325 2.35 -4.55 11.12
CA ARG A 325 2.00 -4.03 12.44
C ARG A 325 3.19 -3.29 13.07
N PHE A 326 4.40 -3.85 12.99
CA PHE A 326 5.63 -3.19 13.41
C PHE A 326 5.85 -1.88 12.66
N PHE A 327 5.85 -1.90 11.32
CA PHE A 327 6.10 -0.71 10.51
C PHE A 327 5.07 0.41 10.74
N HIS A 328 3.80 0.07 10.93
CA HIS A 328 2.77 1.07 11.27
C HIS A 328 2.94 1.56 12.71
N THR A 329 3.25 0.69 13.68
CA THR A 329 3.39 1.08 15.09
C THR A 329 4.58 2.01 15.33
N VAL A 330 5.69 1.79 14.63
CA VAL A 330 6.97 2.47 14.92
C VAL A 330 7.39 3.46 13.83
N ASP A 331 6.93 3.30 12.59
CA ASP A 331 7.27 4.13 11.42
C ASP A 331 8.78 4.33 11.18
N PRO A 332 9.56 3.30 10.81
CA PRO A 332 10.95 3.50 10.40
C PRO A 332 11.04 4.32 9.11
N ALA A 333 12.10 5.12 8.97
CA ALA A 333 12.35 6.04 7.88
C ALA A 333 12.70 5.32 6.58
N ILE A 334 13.45 4.21 6.66
CA ILE A 334 14.01 3.57 5.47
C ILE A 334 12.94 2.77 4.73
N VAL A 335 12.37 3.37 3.69
CA VAL A 335 11.22 2.85 2.94
C VAL A 335 11.49 1.47 2.34
N ARG A 336 12.68 1.24 1.78
CA ARG A 336 13.01 -0.06 1.19
C ARG A 336 12.92 -1.23 2.17
N LYS A 337 13.15 -1.00 3.48
CA LYS A 337 13.06 -2.04 4.51
C LYS A 337 11.59 -2.41 4.81
N ARG A 338 10.64 -1.61 4.34
CA ARG A 338 9.19 -1.77 4.55
C ARG A 338 8.48 -2.45 3.37
N ALA A 339 9.15 -2.58 2.23
CA ALA A 339 8.56 -3.11 1.01
C ALA A 339 8.04 -4.55 1.16
N ILE A 340 6.84 -4.79 0.65
CA ILE A 340 6.18 -6.12 0.71
C ILE A 340 5.96 -6.75 -0.67
N SER A 341 6.36 -6.07 -1.75
CA SER A 341 6.23 -6.55 -3.12
C SER A 341 6.78 -7.96 -3.30
N GLY A 342 6.07 -8.79 -4.06
CA GLY A 342 6.40 -10.20 -4.28
C GLY A 342 6.02 -11.14 -3.13
N THR A 343 5.58 -10.63 -1.97
CA THR A 343 5.12 -11.48 -0.87
C THR A 343 3.78 -12.15 -1.26
N PRO A 344 3.61 -13.47 -1.08
CA PRO A 344 2.34 -14.13 -1.34
C PRO A 344 1.29 -13.75 -0.29
N ILE A 345 0.06 -13.57 -0.73
CA ILE A 345 -1.10 -13.39 0.14
C ILE A 345 -1.43 -14.74 0.77
N LYS A 346 -1.48 -14.77 2.10
CA LYS A 346 -1.86 -15.96 2.88
C LYS A 346 -3.16 -15.66 3.60
N ALA A 347 -4.08 -16.61 3.62
CA ALA A 347 -5.32 -16.53 4.41
C ALA A 347 -5.04 -16.81 5.90
N ALA A 348 -4.07 -16.11 6.50
CA ALA A 348 -3.63 -16.36 7.87
C ALA A 348 -4.41 -15.55 8.91
N ALA A 349 -4.91 -14.35 8.55
CA ALA A 349 -5.67 -13.50 9.44
C ALA A 349 -7.10 -14.03 9.66
N ALA A 350 -7.69 -13.71 10.82
CA ALA A 350 -9.07 -14.00 11.19
C ALA A 350 -10.01 -12.97 10.53
N LEU A 351 -10.21 -13.11 9.23
CA LEU A 351 -10.96 -12.17 8.40
C LEU A 351 -12.30 -12.77 7.94
N ARG A 352 -12.96 -13.55 8.81
CA ARG A 352 -14.32 -13.99 8.49
C ARG A 352 -15.28 -12.84 8.72
N VAL A 353 -16.25 -12.73 7.83
CA VAL A 353 -17.37 -11.80 7.96
C VAL A 353 -18.22 -12.25 9.14
N VAL A 354 -18.47 -11.33 10.07
CA VAL A 354 -19.35 -11.49 11.23
C VAL A 354 -20.74 -10.95 10.92
N SER A 355 -20.82 -9.74 10.35
CA SER A 355 -22.09 -9.15 9.94
C SER A 355 -21.94 -8.27 8.71
N VAL A 356 -23.06 -8.10 8.00
CA VAL A 356 -23.23 -7.16 6.89
C VAL A 356 -24.54 -6.43 7.12
N GLU A 357 -24.45 -5.15 7.49
CA GLU A 357 -25.60 -4.36 7.95
C GLU A 357 -25.72 -3.08 7.12
N PRO A 358 -26.93 -2.69 6.69
CA PRO A 358 -27.13 -1.38 6.06
C PRO A 358 -26.82 -0.28 7.07
N THR A 359 -26.17 0.80 6.64
CA THR A 359 -25.95 1.98 7.50
C THR A 359 -27.25 2.73 7.79
N GLY A 360 -28.27 2.55 6.95
CA GLY A 360 -29.58 3.20 7.06
C GLY A 360 -29.67 4.58 6.40
N PHE A 361 -28.57 5.06 5.79
CA PHE A 361 -28.52 6.35 5.09
C PHE A 361 -27.50 6.32 3.96
N ASP A 362 -27.69 7.22 3.00
CA ASP A 362 -26.75 7.39 1.90
C ASP A 362 -25.47 8.08 2.39
N LEU A 363 -24.33 7.53 1.97
CA LEU A 363 -23.00 8.06 2.29
C LEU A 363 -22.29 8.51 1.03
N ARG A 364 -21.45 9.53 1.17
CA ARG A 364 -20.45 9.87 0.14
C ARG A 364 -19.35 8.81 0.20
N LEU A 365 -19.37 7.92 -0.78
CA LEU A 365 -18.37 6.88 -1.00
C LEU A 365 -17.41 7.30 -2.12
N TYR A 366 -16.24 6.69 -2.11
CA TYR A 366 -15.14 6.96 -3.02
C TYR A 366 -14.71 5.67 -3.70
N ASP A 367 -14.19 5.78 -4.92
CA ASP A 367 -13.59 4.66 -5.64
C ASP A 367 -12.37 5.20 -6.42
N ILE A 368 -11.45 4.30 -6.74
CA ILE A 368 -10.19 4.62 -7.41
C ILE A 368 -9.92 3.59 -8.50
N THR A 369 -9.39 4.00 -9.65
CA THR A 369 -8.87 3.03 -10.62
C THR A 369 -7.38 2.81 -10.38
N THR A 370 -6.95 1.55 -10.40
CA THR A 370 -5.55 1.14 -10.24
C THR A 370 -5.13 0.25 -11.40
N GLY A 371 -3.82 0.16 -11.62
CA GLY A 371 -3.29 -0.72 -12.67
C GLY A 371 -3.38 -2.22 -12.44
N THR A 372 -3.82 -2.65 -11.26
CA THR A 372 -4.00 -4.06 -10.92
C THR A 372 -5.47 -4.48 -10.91
N GLY A 373 -6.41 -3.53 -10.99
CA GLY A 373 -7.84 -3.82 -10.82
C GLY A 373 -8.27 -4.07 -9.37
N ASP A 374 -7.34 -3.92 -8.43
CA ASP A 374 -7.54 -4.09 -7.00
C ASP A 374 -6.54 -3.28 -6.18
N PHE A 375 -6.80 -3.14 -4.89
CA PHE A 375 -5.97 -2.45 -3.90
C PHE A 375 -6.17 -3.02 -2.49
N ILE A 376 -5.32 -2.65 -1.54
CA ILE A 376 -5.45 -3.09 -0.14
C ILE A 376 -6.15 -1.99 0.68
N ALA A 377 -7.37 -2.28 1.13
CA ALA A 377 -8.26 -1.40 1.86
C ALA A 377 -8.50 -1.96 3.27
N ASP A 378 -8.12 -1.23 4.32
CA ASP A 378 -8.21 -1.67 5.73
C ASP A 378 -7.69 -3.11 5.94
N GLY A 379 -6.61 -3.43 5.23
CA GLY A 379 -5.95 -4.72 5.33
C GLY A 379 -6.58 -5.85 4.52
N VAL A 380 -7.65 -5.63 3.77
CA VAL A 380 -8.28 -6.61 2.87
C VAL A 380 -8.12 -6.24 1.40
N VAL A 381 -8.16 -7.24 0.52
CA VAL A 381 -8.07 -7.02 -0.93
C VAL A 381 -9.44 -6.57 -1.47
N SER A 382 -9.48 -5.34 -1.97
CA SER A 382 -10.66 -4.65 -2.48
C SER A 382 -10.59 -4.47 -4.00
N HIS A 383 -11.72 -4.64 -4.67
CA HIS A 383 -11.85 -4.48 -6.13
C HIS A 383 -12.11 -3.02 -6.52
N ASN A 384 -11.73 -2.62 -7.75
CA ASN A 384 -12.15 -1.34 -8.32
C ASN A 384 -12.60 -1.42 -9.79
N CYS A 385 -13.11 -0.32 -10.35
CA CYS A 385 -13.55 -0.31 -11.74
C CYS A 385 -12.36 -0.31 -12.73
N PHE A 386 -12.16 -1.43 -13.44
CA PHE A 386 -11.11 -1.54 -14.48
C PHE A 386 -11.51 -0.90 -15.83
N ALA A 387 -12.81 -0.78 -16.09
CA ALA A 387 -13.36 -0.30 -17.37
C ALA A 387 -13.02 1.17 -17.69
N ARG A 388 -12.79 1.95 -16.64
CA ARG A 388 -12.48 3.38 -16.70
C ARG A 388 -11.23 3.71 -17.50
N LYS A 389 -10.21 2.83 -17.46
CA LYS A 389 -8.99 2.98 -18.28
C LYS A 389 -9.31 3.03 -19.77
N SER A 390 -10.43 2.45 -20.18
CA SER A 390 -10.80 2.47 -21.59
C SER A 390 -11.00 3.91 -22.12
N HIS A 391 -11.41 4.87 -21.30
CA HIS A 391 -11.58 6.27 -21.74
C HIS A 391 -10.27 7.01 -22.00
N THR A 392 -9.17 6.65 -21.33
CA THR A 392 -7.88 7.33 -21.53
C THR A 392 -7.27 7.05 -22.90
N TYR A 393 -7.70 5.99 -23.60
CA TYR A 393 -7.27 5.75 -25.00
C TYR A 393 -7.95 6.68 -26.01
N LEU A 394 -8.91 7.49 -25.57
CA LEU A 394 -9.65 8.44 -26.39
C LEU A 394 -9.35 9.89 -26.00
N ASP A 395 -8.26 10.11 -25.27
CA ASP A 395 -7.89 11.40 -24.68
C ASP A 395 -9.00 12.00 -23.78
N LEU A 396 -9.81 11.12 -23.17
CA LEU A 396 -10.83 11.46 -22.17
C LEU A 396 -10.40 11.02 -20.77
N ASP A 397 -10.88 11.74 -19.74
CA ASP A 397 -10.59 11.38 -18.35
C ASP A 397 -11.29 10.07 -17.91
N ALA A 398 -10.59 9.27 -17.11
CA ALA A 398 -11.10 8.00 -16.57
C ALA A 398 -12.09 8.20 -15.41
N GLY A 399 -12.16 9.40 -14.83
CA GLY A 399 -13.11 9.80 -13.81
C GLY A 399 -14.40 10.36 -14.40
N HIS A 400 -14.49 11.69 -14.52
CA HIS A 400 -15.73 12.39 -14.85
C HIS A 400 -16.24 12.07 -16.26
N ASP A 401 -15.35 12.04 -17.25
CA ASP A 401 -15.75 11.83 -18.64
C ASP A 401 -16.26 10.41 -18.87
N PHE A 402 -15.75 9.42 -18.12
CA PHE A 402 -16.25 8.03 -18.21
C PHE A 402 -17.74 7.90 -17.86
N ASP A 403 -18.21 8.68 -16.89
CA ASP A 403 -19.60 8.63 -16.42
C ASP A 403 -20.51 9.59 -17.20
N SER A 404 -19.94 10.65 -17.80
CA SER A 404 -20.70 11.72 -18.42
C SER A 404 -20.65 11.73 -19.96
N ARG A 405 -19.65 11.10 -20.58
CA ARG A 405 -19.40 11.08 -22.03
C ARG A 405 -19.32 9.63 -22.54
N ILE A 406 -20.43 9.14 -23.10
CA ILE A 406 -20.53 7.77 -23.59
C ILE A 406 -20.24 7.73 -25.08
N ILE A 407 -19.25 6.94 -25.50
CA ILE A 407 -18.98 6.69 -26.90
C ILE A 407 -19.92 5.60 -27.40
N VAL A 408 -20.56 5.85 -28.53
CA VAL A 408 -21.56 4.96 -29.14
C VAL A 408 -21.07 4.56 -30.52
N LYS A 409 -20.77 3.27 -30.70
CA LYS A 409 -20.40 2.71 -32.01
C LYS A 409 -21.66 2.46 -32.81
N VAL A 410 -22.18 3.49 -33.48
CA VAL A 410 -23.51 3.45 -34.12
C VAL A 410 -23.63 2.42 -35.24
N ASN A 411 -22.50 2.05 -35.87
CA ASN A 411 -22.44 1.03 -36.92
C ASN A 411 -22.11 -0.38 -36.39
N ALA A 412 -22.26 -0.64 -35.09
CA ALA A 412 -21.87 -1.89 -34.47
C ALA A 412 -22.58 -3.13 -35.07
N PRO A 413 -23.90 -3.13 -35.31
CA PRO A 413 -24.60 -4.28 -35.92
C PRO A 413 -24.08 -4.61 -37.32
N GLU A 414 -24.03 -3.62 -38.22
CA GLU A 414 -23.61 -3.83 -39.62
C GLU A 414 -22.15 -4.25 -39.69
N LEU A 415 -21.32 -3.68 -38.82
CA LEU A 415 -19.91 -4.02 -38.72
C LEU A 415 -19.69 -5.43 -38.18
N LEU A 416 -20.48 -5.85 -37.18
CA LEU A 416 -20.43 -7.21 -36.65
C LEU A 416 -20.75 -8.22 -37.75
N ARG A 417 -21.86 -8.04 -38.47
CA ARG A 417 -22.24 -8.87 -39.62
C ARG A 417 -21.08 -9.03 -40.60
N ARG A 418 -20.44 -7.91 -40.97
CA ARG A 418 -19.31 -7.91 -41.91
C ARG A 418 -18.09 -8.63 -41.36
N GLU A 419 -17.78 -8.49 -40.07
CA GLU A 419 -16.63 -9.13 -39.45
C GLU A 419 -16.84 -10.63 -39.24
N LEU A 420 -18.06 -11.07 -38.89
CA LEU A 420 -18.46 -12.48 -38.79
C LEU A 420 -18.49 -13.19 -40.15
N ALA A 421 -18.85 -12.48 -41.23
CA ALA A 421 -18.88 -13.02 -42.59
C ALA A 421 -17.49 -13.22 -43.22
N ARG A 422 -16.39 -12.84 -42.54
CA ARG A 422 -15.04 -13.03 -43.06
C ARG A 422 -14.71 -14.53 -43.15
N PRO A 423 -14.12 -15.02 -44.25
CA PRO A 423 -13.72 -16.43 -44.38
C PRO A 423 -12.73 -16.89 -43.31
N THR A 424 -12.00 -15.96 -42.69
CA THR A 424 -11.04 -16.21 -41.61
C THR A 424 -11.69 -16.39 -40.25
N TRP A 425 -12.98 -16.08 -40.10
CA TRP A 425 -13.69 -16.24 -38.83
C TRP A 425 -14.14 -17.70 -38.67
N SER A 426 -13.68 -18.35 -37.60
CA SER A 426 -13.94 -19.76 -37.37
C SER A 426 -15.08 -20.03 -36.39
N GLY A 427 -15.98 -19.06 -36.16
CA GLY A 427 -17.10 -19.21 -35.23
C GLY A 427 -16.68 -19.22 -33.75
N GLU A 428 -15.58 -18.54 -33.39
CA GLU A 428 -15.14 -18.46 -32.00
C GLU A 428 -16.15 -17.71 -31.12
N HIS A 429 -16.24 -18.10 -29.85
CA HIS A 429 -17.12 -17.44 -28.88
C HIS A 429 -16.72 -15.97 -28.65
N ILE A 430 -17.69 -15.06 -28.78
CA ILE A 430 -17.56 -13.62 -28.51
C ILE A 430 -18.33 -13.27 -27.25
N ALA A 431 -17.65 -12.68 -26.26
CA ALA A 431 -18.31 -12.16 -25.08
C ALA A 431 -18.80 -10.71 -25.30
N MET A 432 -20.07 -10.47 -25.01
CA MET A 432 -20.67 -9.14 -25.07
C MET A 432 -20.49 -8.37 -23.76
N GLY A 433 -20.29 -7.06 -23.83
CA GLY A 433 -20.39 -6.19 -22.66
C GLY A 433 -19.25 -6.32 -21.65
N THR A 434 -18.07 -6.77 -22.10
CA THR A 434 -16.95 -7.11 -21.21
C THR A 434 -16.29 -5.91 -20.56
N ASN A 435 -16.39 -4.73 -21.17
CA ASN A 435 -15.83 -3.50 -20.65
C ASN A 435 -16.91 -2.67 -19.94
N THR A 436 -18.07 -2.49 -20.57
CA THR A 436 -19.20 -1.76 -20.00
C THR A 436 -20.51 -2.44 -20.35
N ASP A 437 -21.51 -2.33 -19.47
CA ASP A 437 -22.83 -2.96 -19.65
C ASP A 437 -23.46 -2.52 -20.99
N PRO A 438 -23.79 -3.48 -21.89
CA PRO A 438 -24.37 -3.18 -23.18
C PRO A 438 -25.82 -2.71 -23.11
N TYR A 439 -26.51 -2.97 -22.00
CA TYR A 439 -27.89 -2.53 -21.73
C TYR A 439 -27.95 -1.29 -20.82
N GLN A 440 -26.89 -0.49 -20.79
CA GLN A 440 -26.91 0.80 -20.09
C GLN A 440 -27.93 1.77 -20.69
N ARG A 441 -28.20 2.91 -20.02
CA ARG A 441 -29.19 3.91 -20.45
C ARG A 441 -29.08 4.33 -21.93
N ALA A 442 -27.87 4.30 -22.50
CA ALA A 442 -27.62 4.54 -23.92
C ALA A 442 -28.43 3.60 -24.84
N GLU A 443 -28.54 2.31 -24.48
CA GLU A 443 -29.26 1.30 -25.27
C GLU A 443 -30.74 1.63 -25.44
N GLY A 444 -31.37 2.26 -24.44
CA GLY A 444 -32.77 2.72 -24.56
C GLY A 444 -32.99 3.71 -25.70
N ARG A 445 -31.96 4.50 -26.05
CA ARG A 445 -31.98 5.45 -27.18
C ARG A 445 -31.51 4.80 -28.48
N TYR A 446 -30.40 4.07 -28.45
CA TYR A 446 -29.71 3.63 -29.67
C TYR A 446 -30.13 2.25 -30.16
N ARG A 447 -30.63 1.39 -29.27
CA ARG A 447 -31.14 0.05 -29.60
C ARG A 447 -30.20 -0.77 -30.47
N LEU A 448 -28.90 -0.80 -30.13
CA LEU A 448 -27.90 -1.51 -30.93
C LEU A 448 -27.90 -3.01 -30.64
N MET A 449 -28.32 -3.41 -29.45
CA MET A 449 -28.25 -4.82 -29.03
C MET A 449 -29.16 -5.76 -29.81
N PRO A 450 -30.42 -5.42 -30.16
CA PRO A 450 -31.24 -6.27 -31.02
C PRO A 450 -30.52 -6.65 -32.32
N GLY A 451 -29.98 -5.66 -33.05
CA GLY A 451 -29.25 -5.92 -34.29
C GLY A 451 -27.94 -6.70 -34.07
N ILE A 452 -27.28 -6.55 -32.93
CA ILE A 452 -26.08 -7.33 -32.58
C ILE A 452 -26.41 -8.80 -32.26
N ILE A 453 -27.57 -9.07 -31.65
CA ILE A 453 -27.99 -10.41 -31.22
C ILE A 453 -28.59 -11.21 -32.38
N GLU A 454 -29.13 -10.54 -33.39
CA GLU A 454 -29.68 -11.16 -34.59
C GLU A 454 -28.59 -11.71 -35.54
N GLU A 455 -27.33 -11.27 -35.42
CA GLU A 455 -26.17 -11.83 -36.15
C GLU A 455 -25.63 -13.12 -35.50
#